data_AF-A0A1G3R1D5-F1
#
_entry.id   AF-A0A1G3R1D5-F1
#
_cell.length_a   1.000
_cell.length_b   1.000
_cell.length_c   1.000
_cell.angle_alpha   90.00
_cell.angle_beta   90.00
_cell.angle_gamma   90.00
#
_symmetry.space_group_name_H-M   'P 1'
#
loop_
_entity.id
_entity.type
_entity.pdbx_description
1 polymer ?
#
loop_
_entity_poly.entity_id
_entity_poly.type
_entity_poly.pdbx_seq_one_letter_code
_entity_poly.pdbx_strand_id
1 'polypeptide(L)'
;MVSRREEYFAVGGHVAVKGHIAEDFALGRRYRALGMPVTCYGGRGTASVRMYPDGLRSLVEGFTKNMAIGASDIRMDFKALIVAWIAGATLCVIASIASLIPDLAIYRTMQIVFYALYAAQTYWMLRRIVNFSPLTALLFPVPLAFFHLVYFRSVHSIRRRNCVTWKGRVIRNYLGDNAEAG
;
A
#
# COMPACT_ATOMS: atom_id res chain seq x y z
N MET A 1 -8.44 -14.05 8.77
CA MET A 1 -7.48 -15.17 8.86
C MET A 1 -8.25 -16.42 9.25
N VAL A 2 -7.89 -17.59 8.70
CA VAL A 2 -8.46 -18.89 9.07
C VAL A 2 -7.29 -19.80 9.45
N SER A 3 -7.39 -20.49 10.58
CA SER A 3 -6.39 -21.45 11.06
C SER A 3 -7.07 -22.51 11.92
N ARG A 4 -6.43 -23.67 12.06
CA ARG A 4 -6.89 -24.70 13.00
C ARG A 4 -6.80 -24.18 14.43
N ARG A 5 -7.77 -24.56 15.25
CA ARG A 5 -7.86 -24.11 16.65
C ARG A 5 -6.57 -24.41 17.43
N GLU A 6 -6.03 -25.61 17.26
CA GLU A 6 -4.81 -26.07 17.94
C GLU A 6 -3.59 -25.24 17.57
N GLU A 7 -3.35 -25.04 16.27
CA GLU A 7 -2.26 -24.19 15.76
C GLU A 7 -2.39 -22.74 16.25
N TYR A 8 -3.62 -22.19 16.26
CA TYR A 8 -3.90 -20.84 16.72
C TYR A 8 -3.57 -20.64 18.20
N PHE A 9 -3.86 -21.61 19.07
CA PHE A 9 -3.48 -21.53 20.47
C PHE A 9 -2.00 -21.86 20.69
N ALA A 10 -1.40 -22.72 19.86
CA ALA A 10 0.04 -23.01 19.93
C ALA A 10 0.91 -21.78 19.65
N VAL A 11 0.48 -20.87 18.77
CA VAL A 11 1.18 -19.59 18.54
C VAL A 11 0.88 -18.51 19.62
N GLY A 12 0.03 -18.82 20.60
CA GLY A 12 -0.40 -17.93 21.69
C GLY A 12 -1.64 -17.07 21.40
N GLY A 13 -2.30 -17.29 20.25
CA GLY A 13 -3.48 -16.55 19.83
C GLY A 13 -3.28 -15.04 19.69
N HIS A 14 -4.38 -14.29 19.67
CA HIS A 14 -4.36 -12.83 19.55
C HIS A 14 -3.87 -12.14 20.83
N VAL A 15 -3.88 -12.83 21.97
CA VAL A 15 -3.29 -12.32 23.22
C VAL A 15 -1.80 -12.09 23.05
N ALA A 16 -1.09 -13.00 22.36
CA ALA A 16 0.35 -12.92 22.15
C ALA A 16 0.81 -11.82 21.17
N VAL A 17 -0.12 -11.22 20.44
CA VAL A 17 0.16 -10.09 19.52
C VAL A 17 -0.60 -8.82 19.90
N LYS A 18 -1.28 -8.83 21.05
CA LYS A 18 -2.03 -7.68 21.55
C LYS A 18 -1.10 -6.47 21.68
N GLY A 19 -1.52 -5.34 21.12
CA GLY A 19 -0.74 -4.10 21.13
C GLY A 19 0.15 -3.92 19.90
N HIS A 20 0.33 -4.94 19.06
CA HIS A 20 0.96 -4.75 17.76
C HIS A 20 0.04 -3.94 16.85
N ILE A 21 0.59 -2.96 16.17
CA ILE A 21 -0.20 -2.06 15.31
C ILE A 21 -0.83 -2.80 14.11
N ALA A 22 -0.16 -3.87 13.68
CA ALA A 22 -0.60 -4.78 12.61
C ALA A 22 -0.56 -6.23 13.11
N GLU A 23 -1.54 -6.58 13.95
CA GLU A 23 -1.67 -7.88 14.62
C GLU A 23 -1.62 -9.06 13.64
N ASP A 24 -2.22 -8.93 12.44
CA ASP A 24 -2.22 -9.97 11.41
C ASP A 24 -0.80 -10.35 10.93
N PHE A 25 0.07 -9.36 10.72
CA PHE A 25 1.45 -9.60 10.31
C PHE A 25 2.27 -10.19 11.44
N ALA A 26 2.11 -9.67 12.66
CA ALA A 26 2.79 -10.19 13.84
C ALA A 26 2.40 -11.66 14.09
N LEU A 27 1.11 -11.99 13.97
CA LEU A 27 0.61 -13.34 14.13
C LEU A 27 1.18 -14.25 13.03
N GLY A 28 1.14 -13.82 11.76
CA GLY A 28 1.75 -14.55 10.65
C GLY A 28 3.25 -14.82 10.83
N ARG A 29 4.01 -13.90 11.43
CA ARG A 29 5.42 -14.14 11.80
C ARG A 29 5.56 -15.24 12.86
N ARG A 30 4.70 -15.27 13.88
CA ARG A 30 4.70 -16.34 14.90
C ARG A 30 4.41 -17.71 14.30
N TYR A 31 3.47 -17.81 13.36
CA TYR A 31 3.22 -19.06 12.61
C TYR A 31 4.48 -19.52 11.88
N ARG A 32 5.14 -18.62 11.12
CA ARG A 32 6.39 -18.97 10.41
C ARG A 32 7.52 -19.35 11.36
N ALA A 33 7.65 -18.68 12.50
CA ALA A 33 8.68 -18.97 13.50
C ALA A 33 8.53 -20.38 14.09
N LEU A 34 7.30 -20.90 14.19
CA LEU A 34 7.02 -22.28 14.59
C LEU A 34 7.01 -23.28 13.41
N GLY A 35 7.52 -22.89 12.25
CA GLY A 35 7.57 -23.75 11.06
C GLY A 35 6.21 -24.01 10.41
N MET A 36 5.17 -23.28 10.80
CA MET A 36 3.83 -23.43 10.24
C MET A 36 3.70 -22.62 8.93
N PRO A 37 3.14 -23.21 7.86
CA PRO A 37 3.00 -22.52 6.58
C PRO A 37 1.96 -21.39 6.68
N VAL A 38 2.30 -20.24 6.10
CA VAL A 38 1.39 -19.09 5.98
C VAL A 38 1.18 -18.78 4.51
N THR A 39 -0.01 -19.10 4.01
CA THR A 39 -0.38 -18.89 2.60
C THR A 39 -1.36 -17.73 2.48
N CYS A 40 -1.13 -16.85 1.51
CA CYS A 40 -2.03 -15.75 1.18
C CYS A 40 -2.77 -16.07 -0.12
N TYR A 41 -4.09 -16.15 -0.06
CA TYR A 41 -4.94 -16.43 -1.22
C TYR A 41 -5.60 -15.14 -1.71
N GLY A 42 -5.69 -14.97 -3.03
CA GLY A 42 -6.46 -13.87 -3.62
C GLY A 42 -7.95 -14.10 -3.43
N GLY A 43 -8.65 -13.17 -2.77
CA GLY A 43 -10.08 -13.27 -2.45
C GLY A 43 -11.03 -12.77 -3.55
N ARG A 44 -10.59 -12.71 -4.81
CA ARG A 44 -11.40 -12.14 -5.90
C ARG A 44 -12.65 -13.00 -6.10
N GLY A 45 -13.82 -12.38 -5.94
CA GLY A 45 -15.12 -13.07 -6.07
C GLY A 45 -15.55 -13.85 -4.82
N THR A 46 -14.76 -13.82 -3.74
CA THR A 46 -15.09 -14.54 -2.49
C THR A 46 -15.79 -13.65 -1.48
N ALA A 47 -15.34 -12.40 -1.32
CA ALA A 47 -15.93 -11.44 -0.41
C ALA A 47 -15.75 -10.01 -0.95
N SER A 48 -16.73 -9.15 -0.72
CA SER A 48 -16.66 -7.72 -1.02
C SER A 48 -16.67 -6.93 0.28
N VAL A 49 -15.67 -6.05 0.45
CA VAL A 49 -15.54 -5.21 1.63
C VAL A 49 -15.40 -3.75 1.20
N ARG A 50 -16.21 -2.87 1.80
CA ARG A 50 -15.98 -1.43 1.72
C ARG A 50 -15.05 -1.03 2.86
N MET A 51 -13.75 -0.93 2.57
CA MET A 51 -12.71 -0.69 3.59
C MET A 51 -12.87 0.66 4.30
N TYR A 52 -13.38 1.69 3.59
CA TYR A 52 -13.52 3.05 4.11
C TYR A 52 -14.94 3.58 3.84
N PRO A 53 -15.93 3.18 4.66
CA PRO A 53 -17.31 3.65 4.50
C PRO A 53 -17.48 5.14 4.81
N ASP A 54 -16.66 5.69 5.71
CA ASP A 54 -16.73 7.08 6.19
C ASP A 54 -16.08 8.10 5.23
N GLY A 55 -15.77 7.69 4.00
CA GLY A 55 -15.28 8.56 2.94
C GLY A 55 -13.78 8.86 2.95
N LEU A 56 -13.41 9.95 2.26
CA LEU A 56 -12.01 10.30 1.93
C LEU A 56 -11.12 10.52 3.15
N ARG A 57 -11.67 11.03 4.26
CA ARG A 57 -10.89 11.26 5.48
C ARG A 57 -10.39 9.93 6.07
N SER A 58 -11.29 8.97 6.19
CA SER A 58 -10.99 7.62 6.69
C SER A 58 -10.00 6.89 5.76
N LEU A 59 -10.16 7.07 4.45
CA LEU A 59 -9.21 6.59 3.44
C LEU A 59 -7.80 7.17 3.64
N VAL A 60 -7.67 8.49 3.74
CA VAL A 60 -6.37 9.15 3.95
C VAL A 60 -5.73 8.71 5.26
N GLU A 61 -6.48 8.66 6.36
CA GLU A 61 -5.97 8.20 7.66
C GLU A 61 -5.47 6.74 7.58
N GLY A 62 -6.22 5.86 6.92
CA GLY A 62 -5.88 4.44 6.82
C GLY A 62 -4.67 4.19 5.95
N PHE A 63 -4.58 4.86 4.80
CA PHE A 63 -3.38 4.78 3.97
C PHE A 63 -2.17 5.41 4.65
N THR A 64 -2.35 6.52 5.40
CA THR A 64 -1.25 7.14 6.18
C THR A 64 -0.70 6.15 7.20
N LYS A 65 -1.60 5.44 7.92
CA LYS A 65 -1.27 4.37 8.87
C LYS A 65 -0.50 3.24 8.21
N ASN A 66 -1.01 2.74 7.08
CA ASN A 66 -0.42 1.59 6.39
C ASN A 66 0.96 1.90 5.81
N MET A 67 1.17 3.10 5.26
CA MET A 67 2.49 3.51 4.73
C MET A 67 3.55 3.61 5.83
N ALA A 68 3.15 4.04 7.03
CA ALA A 68 4.05 4.17 8.17
C ALA A 68 4.58 2.81 8.66
N ILE A 69 3.79 1.73 8.54
CA ILE A 69 4.16 0.38 8.96
C ILE A 69 4.81 -0.38 7.80
N GLY A 70 4.20 -0.33 6.62
CA GLY A 70 4.54 -1.23 5.52
C GLY A 70 5.89 -0.94 4.88
N ALA A 71 6.44 0.27 5.01
CA ALA A 71 7.70 0.63 4.37
C ALA A 71 8.94 0.02 5.05
N SER A 72 8.88 -0.31 6.35
CA SER A 72 10.03 -0.87 7.08
C SER A 72 10.31 -2.34 6.69
N ASP A 73 9.26 -3.15 6.60
CA ASP A 73 9.37 -4.62 6.60
C ASP A 73 9.53 -5.26 5.20
N ILE A 74 9.50 -4.47 4.13
CA ILE A 74 9.72 -4.97 2.76
C ILE A 74 11.22 -5.28 2.56
N ARG A 75 11.57 -6.28 1.76
CA ARG A 75 12.98 -6.53 1.39
C ARG A 75 13.51 -5.41 0.47
N MET A 76 14.78 -5.03 0.60
CA MET A 76 15.35 -3.85 -0.06
C MET A 76 15.28 -3.91 -1.60
N ASP A 77 15.52 -5.10 -2.17
CA ASP A 77 15.42 -5.38 -3.61
C ASP A 77 14.01 -5.09 -4.15
N PHE A 78 12.98 -5.56 -3.46
CA PHE A 78 11.59 -5.28 -3.82
C PHE A 78 11.23 -3.81 -3.60
N LYS A 79 11.73 -3.16 -2.55
CA LYS A 79 11.53 -1.71 -2.36
C LYS A 79 12.09 -0.92 -3.55
N ALA A 80 13.30 -1.22 -3.99
CA ALA A 80 13.93 -0.54 -5.12
C ALA A 80 13.10 -0.67 -6.40
N LEU A 81 12.59 -1.88 -6.69
CA LEU A 81 11.70 -2.12 -7.83
C LEU A 81 10.39 -1.33 -7.74
N ILE A 82 9.77 -1.29 -6.55
CA ILE A 82 8.54 -0.51 -6.32
C ILE A 82 8.81 0.99 -6.54
N VAL A 83 9.90 1.51 -5.97
CA VAL A 83 10.28 2.92 -6.11
C VAL A 83 10.58 3.25 -7.57
N ALA A 84 11.33 2.41 -8.28
CA ALA A 84 11.62 2.60 -9.70
C ALA A 84 10.34 2.60 -10.55
N TRP A 85 9.40 1.70 -10.26
CA TRP A 85 8.11 1.66 -10.95
C TRP A 85 7.26 2.90 -10.69
N ILE A 86 7.17 3.36 -9.43
CA ILE A 86 6.43 4.59 -9.08
C ILE A 86 7.09 5.80 -9.74
N ALA A 87 8.42 5.90 -9.70
CA ALA A 87 9.17 7.00 -10.32
C ALA A 87 8.96 7.03 -11.84
N GLY A 88 9.01 5.87 -12.50
CA GLY A 88 8.73 5.73 -13.92
C GLY A 88 7.29 6.14 -14.29
N ALA A 89 6.30 5.72 -13.49
CA ALA A 89 4.91 6.14 -13.68
C ALA A 89 4.75 7.66 -13.51
N THR A 90 5.38 8.25 -12.50
CA THR A 90 5.36 9.70 -12.26
C THR A 90 6.00 10.47 -13.42
N LEU A 91 7.17 10.02 -13.90
CA LEU A 91 7.84 10.63 -15.04
C LEU A 91 7.01 10.52 -16.33
N CYS A 92 6.38 9.36 -16.57
CA CYS A 92 5.46 9.15 -17.69
C CYS A 92 4.31 10.17 -17.67
N VAL A 93 3.70 10.40 -16.50
CA VAL A 93 2.63 11.39 -16.34
C VAL A 93 3.13 12.82 -16.59
N ILE A 94 4.27 13.21 -16.00
CA ILE A 94 4.84 14.55 -16.19
C ILE A 94 5.18 14.79 -17.67
N ALA A 95 5.84 13.83 -18.32
CA ALA A 95 6.21 13.92 -19.73
C ALA A 95 4.98 13.95 -20.64
N SER A 96 3.92 13.20 -20.31
CA SER A 96 2.65 13.24 -21.03
C SER A 96 1.99 14.62 -20.94
N ILE A 97 1.97 15.24 -19.75
CA ILE A 97 1.45 16.59 -19.55
C ILE A 97 2.30 17.63 -20.30
N ALA A 98 3.63 17.53 -20.20
CA ALA A 98 4.55 18.43 -20.89
C ALA A 98 4.38 18.36 -22.42
N SER A 99 4.10 17.17 -22.97
CA SER A 99 3.89 16.97 -24.41
C SER A 99 2.66 17.70 -24.98
N LEU A 100 1.76 18.20 -24.13
CA LEU A 100 0.63 19.04 -24.54
C LEU A 100 1.09 20.43 -24.99
N ILE A 101 2.23 20.91 -24.50
CA ILE A 101 2.85 22.16 -24.90
C ILE A 101 3.56 21.94 -26.25
N PRO A 102 3.24 22.70 -27.31
CA PRO A 102 3.79 22.49 -28.66
C PRO A 102 5.32 22.41 -28.69
N ASP A 103 6.00 23.31 -27.98
CA ASP A 103 7.46 23.40 -27.95
C ASP A 103 8.15 22.20 -27.28
N LEU A 104 7.41 21.43 -26.47
CA LEU A 104 7.88 20.27 -25.73
C LEU A 104 7.40 18.94 -26.34
N ALA A 105 6.72 18.99 -27.48
CA ALA A 105 6.02 17.85 -28.08
C ALA A 105 6.90 16.94 -28.97
N ILE A 106 8.23 17.07 -28.91
CA ILE A 106 9.19 16.37 -29.79
C ILE A 106 8.98 14.84 -29.79
N TYR A 107 8.55 14.26 -28.65
CA TYR A 107 8.35 12.81 -28.50
C TYR A 107 6.88 12.40 -28.24
N ARG A 108 5.90 13.20 -28.66
CA ARG A 108 4.47 13.00 -28.34
C ARG A 108 3.97 11.59 -28.63
N THR A 109 4.31 11.03 -29.80
CA THR A 109 3.89 9.68 -30.18
C THR A 109 4.43 8.61 -29.22
N MET A 110 5.70 8.71 -28.82
CA MET A 110 6.30 7.79 -27.84
C MET A 110 5.64 7.93 -26.47
N GLN A 111 5.29 9.16 -26.06
CA GLN A 111 4.60 9.39 -24.78
C GLN A 111 3.21 8.77 -24.74
N ILE A 112 2.44 8.88 -25.83
CA ILE A 112 1.12 8.22 -25.94
C ILE A 112 1.26 6.70 -25.79
N VAL A 113 2.27 6.10 -26.44
CA VAL A 113 2.55 4.66 -26.33
C VAL A 113 2.92 4.28 -24.90
N PHE A 114 3.86 5.00 -24.26
CA PHE A 114 4.25 4.71 -22.87
C PHE A 114 3.10 4.88 -21.89
N TYR A 115 2.27 5.91 -22.07
CA TYR A 115 1.08 6.11 -21.26
C TYR A 115 0.10 4.93 -21.41
N ALA A 116 -0.17 4.50 -22.63
CA ALA A 116 -1.03 3.35 -22.90
C ALA A 116 -0.48 2.06 -22.29
N LEU A 117 0.85 1.83 -22.36
CA LEU A 117 1.50 0.68 -21.74
C LEU A 117 1.39 0.71 -20.22
N TYR A 118 1.63 1.86 -19.59
CA TYR A 118 1.44 2.01 -18.13
C TYR A 118 -0.02 1.80 -17.73
N ALA A 119 -0.98 2.40 -18.45
CA ALA A 119 -2.40 2.21 -18.18
C ALA A 119 -2.80 0.72 -18.33
N ALA A 120 -2.31 0.03 -19.36
CA ALA A 120 -2.55 -1.40 -19.55
C ALA A 120 -1.92 -2.26 -18.44
N GLN A 121 -0.68 -1.94 -18.03
CA GLN A 121 0.00 -2.62 -16.93
C GLN A 121 -0.74 -2.41 -15.61
N THR A 122 -1.12 -1.17 -15.28
CA THR A 122 -1.92 -0.83 -14.09
C THR A 122 -3.26 -1.53 -14.13
N TYR A 123 -3.94 -1.54 -15.28
CA TYR A 123 -5.19 -2.27 -15.43
C TYR A 123 -4.99 -3.75 -15.09
N TRP A 124 -4.03 -4.42 -15.73
CA TRP A 124 -3.71 -5.83 -15.49
C TRP A 124 -3.44 -6.14 -14.00
N MET A 125 -2.70 -5.29 -13.30
CA MET A 125 -2.44 -5.43 -11.87
C MET A 125 -3.72 -5.26 -11.03
N LEU A 126 -4.51 -4.20 -11.31
CA LEU A 126 -5.72 -3.92 -10.55
C LEU A 126 -6.73 -5.06 -10.64
N ARG A 127 -6.95 -5.67 -11.81
CA ARG A 127 -7.96 -6.75 -11.98
C ARG A 127 -7.66 -7.99 -11.15
N ARG A 128 -6.40 -8.20 -10.76
CA ARG A 128 -5.99 -9.35 -9.94
C ARG A 128 -6.37 -9.15 -8.46
N ILE A 129 -6.45 -7.91 -8.02
CA ILE A 129 -6.55 -7.54 -6.60
C ILE A 129 -7.92 -6.96 -6.27
N VAL A 130 -8.46 -6.10 -7.15
CA VAL A 130 -9.68 -5.31 -6.90
C VAL A 130 -10.57 -5.30 -8.14
N ASN A 131 -11.88 -5.18 -7.93
CA ASN A 131 -12.85 -5.04 -9.02
C ASN A 131 -13.01 -3.56 -9.43
N PHE A 132 -11.96 -2.94 -9.97
CA PHE A 132 -12.02 -1.56 -10.49
C PHE A 132 -12.41 -1.50 -11.97
N SER A 133 -13.02 -0.39 -12.37
CA SER A 133 -13.33 -0.13 -13.77
C SER A 133 -12.05 0.12 -14.59
N PRO A 134 -12.04 -0.18 -15.90
CA PRO A 134 -10.91 0.17 -16.77
C PRO A 134 -10.61 1.67 -16.78
N LEU A 135 -11.63 2.51 -16.53
CA LEU A 135 -11.47 3.96 -16.43
C LEU A 135 -10.52 4.36 -15.30
N THR A 136 -10.52 3.65 -14.17
CA THR A 136 -9.57 3.90 -13.08
C THR A 136 -8.13 3.65 -13.49
N ALA A 137 -7.89 2.66 -14.36
CA ALA A 137 -6.56 2.36 -14.87
C ALA A 137 -6.11 3.35 -15.95
N LEU A 138 -7.02 3.85 -16.78
CA LEU A 138 -6.72 4.96 -17.68
C LEU A 138 -6.40 6.23 -16.88
N LEU A 139 -7.23 6.55 -15.89
CA LEU A 139 -7.04 7.67 -14.98
C LEU A 139 -6.07 7.34 -13.83
N PHE A 140 -5.10 6.44 -14.03
CA PHE A 140 -4.07 6.14 -13.03
C PHE A 140 -3.29 7.35 -12.50
N PRO A 141 -3.17 8.50 -13.20
CA PRO A 141 -2.55 9.69 -12.63
C PRO A 141 -3.27 10.18 -11.35
N VAL A 142 -4.59 9.97 -11.25
CA VAL A 142 -5.39 10.38 -10.07
C VAL A 142 -5.01 9.58 -8.82
N PRO A 143 -5.08 8.23 -8.80
CA PRO A 143 -4.62 7.45 -7.64
C PRO A 143 -3.11 7.58 -7.42
N LEU A 144 -2.30 7.82 -8.46
CA LEU A 144 -0.87 8.09 -8.30
C LEU A 144 -0.63 9.41 -7.54
N ALA A 145 -1.33 10.49 -7.90
CA ALA A 145 -1.26 11.76 -7.18
C ALA A 145 -1.75 11.62 -5.73
N PHE A 146 -2.86 10.91 -5.52
CA PHE A 146 -3.36 10.59 -4.19
C PHE A 146 -2.33 9.83 -3.36
N PHE A 147 -1.67 8.82 -3.95
CA PHE A 147 -0.59 8.08 -3.29
C PHE A 147 0.54 9.01 -2.84
N HIS A 148 1.02 9.92 -3.71
CA HIS A 148 2.09 10.87 -3.34
C HIS A 148 1.65 11.77 -2.18
N LEU A 149 0.44 12.33 -2.23
CA LEU A 149 -0.09 13.18 -1.16
C LEU A 149 -0.12 12.46 0.19
N VAL A 150 -0.62 11.22 0.21
CA VAL A 150 -0.70 10.43 1.45
C VAL A 150 0.70 9.97 1.91
N TYR A 151 1.58 9.60 0.98
CA TYR A 151 2.96 9.23 1.29
C TYR A 151 3.71 10.38 1.97
N PHE A 152 3.70 11.57 1.37
CA PHE A 152 4.34 12.75 1.96
C PHE A 152 3.72 13.12 3.30
N ARG A 153 2.39 13.04 3.44
CA ARG A 153 1.70 13.24 4.72
C ARG A 153 2.17 12.23 5.78
N SER A 154 2.31 10.96 5.41
CA SER A 154 2.77 9.89 6.31
C SER A 154 4.20 10.13 6.77
N VAL A 155 5.12 10.37 5.83
CA VAL A 155 6.53 10.71 6.12
C VAL A 155 6.61 11.94 7.03
N HIS A 156 5.82 12.97 6.74
CA HIS A 156 5.76 14.18 7.56
C HIS A 156 5.31 13.91 8.99
N SER A 157 4.26 13.11 9.15
CA SER A 157 3.68 12.76 10.45
C SER A 157 4.66 11.95 11.31
N ILE A 158 5.34 10.98 10.69
CA ILE A 158 6.37 10.17 11.35
C ILE A 158 7.54 11.06 11.77
N ARG A 159 8.12 11.81 10.82
CA ARG A 159 9.33 12.62 11.05
C ARG A 159 9.12 13.72 12.09
N ARG A 160 7.93 14.33 12.16
CA ARG A 160 7.67 15.46 13.07
C ARG A 160 7.07 15.08 14.42
N ARG A 161 6.34 13.96 14.53
CA ARG A 161 5.51 13.71 15.72
C ARG A 161 5.54 12.28 16.23
N ASN A 162 6.23 11.34 15.57
CA ASN A 162 6.18 9.91 15.89
C ASN A 162 4.74 9.41 16.13
N CYS A 163 3.76 10.04 15.47
CA CYS A 163 2.35 9.79 15.72
C CYS A 163 1.55 9.66 14.44
N VAL A 164 0.53 8.82 14.47
CA VAL A 164 -0.46 8.68 13.40
C VAL A 164 -1.84 8.78 14.00
N THR A 165 -2.70 9.61 13.41
CA THR A 165 -4.11 9.69 13.78
C THR A 165 -4.88 8.59 13.05
N TRP A 166 -5.60 7.76 13.80
CA TRP A 166 -6.43 6.69 13.26
C TRP A 166 -7.79 6.67 13.96
N LYS A 167 -8.88 6.91 13.20
CA LYS A 167 -10.26 6.92 13.72
C LYS A 167 -10.39 7.82 14.96
N GLY A 168 -9.80 9.01 14.89
CA GLY A 168 -9.82 9.99 15.98
C GLY A 168 -8.86 9.71 17.15
N ARG A 169 -8.13 8.59 17.16
CA ARG A 169 -7.12 8.28 18.18
C ARG A 169 -5.71 8.62 17.67
N VAL A 170 -4.91 9.28 18.51
CA VAL A 170 -3.49 9.56 18.20
C VAL A 170 -2.63 8.44 18.76
N ILE A 171 -2.03 7.64 17.89
CA ILE A 171 -1.07 6.60 18.27
C ILE A 171 0.30 7.30 18.34
N ARG A 172 0.95 7.35 19.51
CA ARG A 172 2.32 7.90 19.72
C ARG A 172 3.36 6.77 19.74
N ASN A 173 4.65 7.08 19.59
CA ASN A 173 5.77 6.11 19.56
C ASN A 173 5.67 5.04 18.46
N TYR A 174 5.19 5.45 17.29
CA TYR A 174 4.81 4.55 16.20
C TYR A 174 5.96 3.65 15.64
N LEU A 175 7.21 4.09 15.77
CA LEU A 175 8.40 3.33 15.33
C LEU A 175 9.08 2.55 16.47
N GLY A 176 8.90 2.97 17.73
CA GLY A 176 9.60 2.38 18.89
C GLY A 176 9.09 0.99 19.24
N ASP A 177 7.77 0.79 19.26
CA ASP A 177 7.15 -0.50 19.58
C ASP A 177 7.44 -1.59 18.52
N ASN A 178 7.81 -1.22 17.29
CA ASN A 178 8.19 -2.20 16.25
C ASN A 178 9.67 -2.58 16.29
N ALA A 179 10.54 -1.76 16.89
CA ALA A 179 11.98 -1.99 16.92
C ALA A 179 12.41 -2.93 18.08
N GLU A 180 11.66 -2.95 19.18
CA GLU A 180 11.90 -3.87 20.31
C GLU A 180 11.33 -5.28 20.08
N ALA A 181 10.65 -5.52 18.95
CA ALA A 181 10.02 -6.78 18.58
C ALA A 181 10.67 -7.49 17.38
N GLY A 182 11.89 -7.06 17.01
CA GLY A 182 12.71 -7.63 15.93
C GLY A 182 13.59 -8.78 16.38
#